data_AF-A0A1W5CTH5-F1
#
_entry.id   AF-A0A1W5CTH5-F1
#
_cell.length_a   1.000
_cell.length_b   1.000
_cell.length_c   1.000
_cell.angle_alpha   90.00
_cell.angle_beta   90.00
_cell.angle_gamma   90.00
#
_symmetry.space_group_name_H-M   'P 1'
#
loop_
_entity.id
_entity.type
_entity.pdbx_description
1 polymer ?
#
loop_
_entity_poly.entity_id
_entity_poly.type
_entity_poly.pdbx_seq_one_letter_code
_entity_poly.pdbx_strand_id
1 'polypeptide(L)'
;MVRNYIPKALRRVDFDDPNDHFAPLEQDKDTRKQQAYDYWLSTKDQEDPSSLHKVAESHKVAYSTLRDRKNGVILKKEANQAMQKLTPVEEDIIALWVTTLATWGSPPTHLQLVKMAYELLQKRGVYEKLGEQWIARFLARHLELKSKFVNPIEKERILATDPAILLSGLLYDSTTVRYYDKAR
;
A
#
# COMPACT_ATOMS: atom_id res chain seq x y z
N MET A 1 -24.38 -2.45 22.96
CA MET A 1 -23.16 -3.20 23.31
C MET A 1 -22.46 -3.57 21.99
N VAL A 2 -21.60 -2.69 21.47
CA VAL A 2 -20.98 -2.88 20.14
C VAL A 2 -19.56 -3.40 20.34
N ARG A 3 -19.28 -4.60 19.82
CA ARG A 3 -17.94 -5.20 19.80
C ARG A 3 -17.04 -4.37 18.88
N ASN A 4 -16.03 -3.72 19.46
CA ASN A 4 -14.96 -3.06 18.72
C ASN A 4 -14.24 -4.10 17.85
N TYR A 5 -14.38 -3.99 16.53
CA TYR A 5 -13.59 -4.78 15.59
C TYR A 5 -12.18 -4.19 15.53
N ILE A 6 -11.32 -4.68 16.42
CA ILE A 6 -9.88 -4.45 16.37
C ILE A 6 -9.33 -5.43 15.31
N PRO A 7 -8.70 -4.95 14.21
CA PRO A 7 -7.99 -5.81 13.27
C PRO A 7 -7.04 -6.74 14.04
N LYS A 8 -6.98 -8.04 13.70
CA LYS A 8 -6.09 -9.00 14.38
C LYS A 8 -4.61 -8.55 14.43
N ALA A 9 -4.21 -7.64 13.54
CA ALA A 9 -2.89 -7.03 13.49
C ALA A 9 -2.59 -6.05 14.64
N LEU A 10 -3.61 -5.49 15.31
CA LEU A 10 -3.47 -4.47 16.37
C LEU A 10 -3.64 -5.03 17.79
N ARG A 11 -3.72 -6.36 17.95
CA ARG A 11 -3.89 -7.01 19.25
C ARG A 11 -2.58 -7.55 19.85
N ARG A 12 -1.43 -7.17 19.27
CA ARG A 12 -0.09 -7.67 19.65
C ARG A 12 0.97 -6.56 19.78
N VAL A 13 0.55 -5.29 19.76
CA VAL A 13 1.47 -4.16 19.93
C VAL A 13 1.24 -3.65 21.32
N ASP A 14 2.14 -4.00 22.23
CA ASP A 14 2.15 -3.48 23.59
C ASP A 14 2.90 -2.15 23.53
N PHE A 15 2.16 -1.05 23.40
CA PHE A 15 2.70 0.31 23.20
C PHE A 15 3.60 0.82 24.34
N ASP A 16 3.65 0.09 25.46
CA ASP A 16 4.46 0.40 26.65
C ASP A 16 5.77 -0.41 26.73
N ASP A 17 6.10 -1.27 25.75
CA ASP A 17 7.38 -1.99 25.71
C ASP A 17 8.49 -1.11 25.06
N PRO A 18 9.49 -0.64 25.82
CA PRO A 18 10.57 0.18 25.29
C PRO A 18 11.48 -0.53 24.27
N ASN A 19 11.36 -1.86 24.11
CA ASN A 19 12.03 -2.63 23.06
C ASN A 19 11.17 -2.86 21.79
N ASP A 20 9.89 -2.49 21.79
CA ASP A 20 8.98 -2.62 20.64
C ASP A 20 8.95 -1.35 19.76
N HIS A 21 9.91 -0.45 19.96
CA HIS A 21 10.13 0.69 19.09
C HIS A 21 10.86 0.23 17.82
N PHE A 22 10.09 -0.01 16.75
CA PHE A 22 10.56 -0.39 15.41
C PHE A 22 11.02 -1.85 15.25
N ALA A 23 10.17 -2.84 15.55
CA ALA A 23 10.26 -4.10 14.81
C ALA A 23 10.09 -3.77 13.31
N PRO A 24 11.07 -4.07 12.43
CA PRO A 24 10.92 -3.81 11.00
C PRO A 24 9.63 -4.48 10.51
N LEU A 25 8.77 -3.69 9.86
CA LEU A 25 7.51 -4.15 9.27
C LEU A 25 7.75 -5.54 8.66
N GLU A 26 7.09 -6.56 9.22
CA GLU A 26 7.26 -7.93 8.77
C GLU A 26 7.09 -7.94 7.24
N GLN A 27 8.19 -8.17 6.50
CA GLN A 27 8.18 -8.05 5.03
C GLN A 27 7.03 -8.88 4.47
N ASP A 28 6.25 -8.29 3.55
CA ASP A 28 5.14 -8.95 2.87
C ASP A 28 5.56 -10.36 2.41
N LYS A 29 4.71 -11.36 2.68
CA LYS A 29 5.03 -12.78 2.42
C LYS A 29 5.42 -12.98 0.96
N ASP A 30 4.81 -12.23 0.05
CA ASP A 30 5.11 -12.28 -1.38
C ASP A 30 6.47 -11.62 -1.69
N THR A 31 6.86 -10.55 -1.00
CA THR A 31 8.20 -9.95 -1.11
C THR A 31 9.28 -10.92 -0.63
N ARG A 32 9.06 -11.61 0.49
CA ARG A 32 10.02 -12.59 1.03
C ARG A 32 10.23 -13.76 0.07
N LYS A 33 9.14 -14.24 -0.55
CA LYS A 33 9.20 -15.28 -1.60
C LYS A 33 9.98 -14.80 -2.82
N GLN A 34 9.75 -13.56 -3.25
CA GLN A 34 10.44 -12.99 -4.41
C GLN A 34 11.93 -12.80 -4.14
N GLN A 35 12.30 -12.24 -2.98
CA GLN A 35 13.69 -12.09 -2.56
C GLN A 35 14.43 -13.43 -2.48
N ALA A 36 13.78 -14.46 -1.94
CA ALA A 36 14.36 -15.81 -1.90
C ALA A 36 14.62 -16.37 -3.31
N TYR A 37 13.69 -16.12 -4.24
CA TYR A 37 13.84 -16.53 -5.64
C TYR A 37 14.96 -15.77 -6.36
N ASP A 38 15.05 -14.45 -6.17
CA ASP A 38 16.08 -13.61 -6.77
C ASP A 38 17.48 -13.98 -6.25
N TYR A 39 17.59 -14.29 -4.96
CA TYR A 39 18.82 -14.80 -4.36
C TYR A 39 19.20 -16.18 -4.90
N TRP A 40 18.23 -17.09 -5.06
CA TRP A 40 18.50 -18.37 -5.70
C TRP A 40 18.96 -18.19 -7.15
N LEU A 41 18.36 -17.26 -7.89
CA LEU A 41 18.72 -16.99 -9.28
C LEU A 41 20.15 -16.44 -9.43
N SER A 42 20.62 -15.62 -8.48
CA SER A 42 21.98 -15.08 -8.51
C SER A 42 23.06 -16.10 -8.13
N THR A 43 22.69 -17.13 -7.36
CA THR A 43 23.62 -18.17 -6.88
C THR A 43 23.66 -19.41 -7.77
N LYS A 44 22.74 -19.54 -8.74
CA LYS A 44 22.60 -20.75 -9.57
C LYS A 44 23.81 -21.07 -10.47
N ASP A 45 24.58 -20.05 -10.85
CA ASP A 45 25.72 -20.16 -11.78
C ASP A 45 27.08 -20.18 -11.04
N GLN A 46 27.08 -20.21 -9.70
CA GLN A 46 28.29 -20.28 -8.89
C GLN A 46 28.87 -21.71 -8.86
N GLU A 47 30.17 -21.84 -8.57
CA GLU A 47 30.84 -23.14 -8.45
C GLU A 47 30.25 -24.04 -7.35
N ASP A 48 29.71 -23.45 -6.28
CA ASP A 48 28.91 -24.13 -5.25
C ASP A 48 27.53 -23.46 -5.11
N PRO A 49 26.54 -23.86 -5.93
CA PRO A 49 25.24 -23.21 -5.94
C PRO A 49 24.45 -23.57 -4.68
N SER A 50 23.88 -22.55 -4.03
CA SER A 50 23.00 -22.78 -2.89
C SER A 50 21.77 -23.59 -3.32
N SER A 51 21.56 -24.73 -2.66
CA SER A 51 20.39 -25.57 -2.92
C SER A 51 19.11 -24.79 -2.64
N LEU A 52 18.05 -25.07 -3.41
CA LEU A 52 16.76 -24.41 -3.24
C LEU A 52 16.22 -24.56 -1.81
N HIS A 53 16.53 -25.66 -1.14
CA HIS A 53 16.16 -25.90 0.25
C HIS A 53 16.91 -24.99 1.22
N LYS A 54 18.23 -24.81 1.04
CA LYS A 54 19.06 -23.92 1.85
C LYS A 54 18.60 -22.46 1.73
N VAL A 55 18.23 -22.05 0.51
CA VAL A 55 17.66 -20.71 0.26
C VAL A 55 16.28 -20.55 0.90
N ALA A 56 15.41 -21.56 0.79
CA ALA A 56 14.10 -21.52 1.42
C ALA A 56 14.20 -21.37 2.94
N GLU A 57 15.12 -22.12 3.56
CA GLU A 57 15.39 -22.06 5.00
C GLU A 57 15.96 -20.70 5.43
N SER A 58 16.98 -20.17 4.73
CA SER A 58 17.59 -18.89 5.07
C SER A 58 16.60 -17.72 4.97
N HIS A 59 15.68 -17.77 4.00
CA HIS A 59 14.65 -16.75 3.81
C HIS A 59 13.34 -17.06 4.56
N LYS A 60 13.27 -18.13 5.38
CA LYS A 60 12.05 -18.52 6.12
C LYS A 60 10.82 -18.67 5.21
N VAL A 61 11.02 -19.23 4.02
CA VAL A 61 9.97 -19.55 3.03
C VAL A 61 9.83 -21.08 2.96
N ALA A 62 8.61 -21.59 2.81
CA ALA A 62 8.43 -23.03 2.62
C ALA A 62 9.08 -23.48 1.31
N TYR A 63 9.81 -24.60 1.34
CA TYR A 63 10.46 -25.17 0.15
C TYR A 63 9.47 -25.36 -1.03
N SER A 64 8.25 -25.84 -0.75
CA SER A 64 7.21 -26.00 -1.76
C SER A 64 6.89 -24.71 -2.49
N THR A 65 6.81 -23.59 -1.76
CA THR A 65 6.54 -22.26 -2.34
C THR A 65 7.65 -21.80 -3.27
N LEU A 66 8.91 -22.02 -2.90
CA LEU A 66 10.05 -21.64 -3.74
C LEU A 66 10.19 -22.57 -4.96
N ARG A 67 9.89 -23.86 -4.80
CA ARG A 67 9.80 -24.84 -5.88
C ARG A 67 8.70 -24.47 -6.89
N ASP A 68 7.52 -24.09 -6.41
CA ASP A 68 6.41 -23.66 -7.26
C ASP A 68 6.79 -22.39 -8.05
N ARG A 69 7.46 -21.43 -7.40
CA ARG A 69 7.97 -20.23 -8.08
C ARG A 69 8.99 -20.58 -9.17
N LYS A 70 9.92 -21.49 -8.90
CA LYS A 70 10.85 -22.03 -9.90
C LYS A 70 10.11 -22.72 -11.07
N ASN A 71 9.00 -23.38 -10.81
CA ASN A 71 8.16 -24.01 -11.82
C ASN A 71 7.26 -23.03 -12.58
N GLY A 72 7.41 -21.72 -12.37
CA GLY A 72 6.67 -20.69 -13.10
C GLY A 72 5.32 -20.30 -12.48
N VAL A 73 5.03 -20.70 -11.24
CA VAL A 73 3.82 -20.24 -10.54
C VAL A 73 3.94 -18.74 -10.24
N ILE A 74 2.97 -17.98 -10.72
CA ILE A 74 2.88 -16.53 -10.47
C ILE A 74 2.54 -16.23 -9.01
N LEU A 75 3.02 -15.08 -8.52
CA LEU A 75 2.72 -14.65 -7.15
C LEU A 75 1.23 -14.36 -7.01
N LYS A 76 0.72 -14.51 -5.79
CA LYS A 76 -0.67 -14.18 -5.49
C LYS A 76 -0.98 -12.72 -5.81
N LYS A 77 -0.05 -11.81 -5.55
CA LYS A 77 -0.16 -10.39 -5.90
C LYS A 77 -0.29 -10.17 -7.42
N GLU A 78 0.56 -10.82 -8.21
CA GLU A 78 0.53 -10.75 -9.69
C GLU A 78 -0.79 -11.32 -10.24
N ALA A 79 -1.22 -12.48 -9.75
CA ALA A 79 -2.50 -13.08 -10.12
C ALA A 79 -3.68 -12.17 -9.79
N ASN A 80 -3.69 -11.57 -8.60
CA ASN A 80 -4.73 -10.63 -8.21
C ASN A 80 -4.72 -9.36 -9.07
N GLN A 81 -3.55 -8.85 -9.46
CA GLN A 81 -3.43 -7.70 -10.37
C GLN A 81 -4.01 -8.03 -11.75
N ALA A 82 -3.72 -9.22 -12.29
CA ALA A 82 -4.28 -9.65 -13.58
C ALA A 82 -5.81 -9.77 -13.57
N MET A 83 -6.42 -10.02 -12.42
CA MET A 83 -7.88 -10.08 -12.26
C MET A 83 -8.55 -8.72 -12.01
N GLN A 84 -7.78 -7.62 -11.88
CA GLN A 84 -8.35 -6.29 -11.68
C GLN A 84 -8.91 -5.73 -12.98
N LYS A 85 -10.01 -4.98 -12.87
CA LYS A 85 -10.61 -4.30 -14.03
C LYS A 85 -9.73 -3.17 -14.54
N LEU A 86 -9.14 -2.41 -13.61
CA LEU A 86 -8.11 -1.42 -13.92
C LEU A 86 -6.74 -2.06 -13.80
N THR A 87 -5.85 -1.69 -14.70
CA THR A 87 -4.44 -2.05 -14.62
C THR A 87 -3.76 -1.25 -13.51
N PRO A 88 -2.64 -1.75 -12.94
CA PRO A 88 -1.86 -0.99 -11.96
C PRO A 88 -1.49 0.41 -12.46
N VAL A 89 -1.14 0.54 -13.74
CA VAL A 89 -0.79 1.82 -14.36
C VAL A 89 -1.98 2.78 -14.37
N GLU A 90 -3.19 2.30 -14.68
CA GLU A 90 -4.40 3.14 -14.62
C GLU A 90 -4.72 3.56 -13.17
N GLU A 91 -4.53 2.68 -12.20
CA GLU A 91 -4.71 3.03 -10.78
C GLU A 91 -3.67 4.05 -10.31
N ASP A 92 -2.42 3.96 -10.76
CA ASP A 92 -1.36 4.94 -10.47
C ASP A 92 -1.69 6.32 -11.05
N ILE A 93 -2.25 6.37 -12.27
CA ILE A 93 -2.71 7.63 -12.88
C ILE A 93 -3.82 8.26 -12.03
N ILE A 94 -4.77 7.46 -11.55
CA ILE A 94 -5.84 7.94 -10.66
C ILE A 94 -5.23 8.43 -9.34
N ALA A 95 -4.29 7.69 -8.76
CA ALA A 95 -3.63 8.04 -7.51
C ALA A 95 -2.86 9.36 -7.60
N LEU A 96 -2.15 9.56 -8.71
CA LEU A 96 -1.48 10.82 -9.03
C LEU A 96 -2.49 11.96 -9.14
N TRP A 97 -3.56 11.77 -9.91
CA TRP A 97 -4.62 12.77 -10.07
C TRP A 97 -5.27 13.18 -8.75
N VAL A 98 -5.64 12.19 -7.91
CA VAL A 98 -6.15 12.43 -6.55
C VAL A 98 -5.14 13.22 -5.73
N THR A 99 -3.86 12.87 -5.83
CA THR A 99 -2.80 13.53 -5.08
C THR A 99 -2.63 14.98 -5.50
N THR A 100 -2.59 15.27 -6.80
CA THR A 100 -2.53 16.64 -7.33
C THR A 100 -3.70 17.48 -6.84
N LEU A 101 -4.92 16.96 -6.94
CA LEU A 101 -6.12 17.65 -6.47
C LEU A 101 -6.08 17.92 -4.96
N ALA A 102 -5.61 16.95 -4.17
CA ALA A 102 -5.42 17.13 -2.74
C ALA A 102 -4.35 18.19 -2.41
N THR A 103 -3.26 18.26 -3.17
CA THR A 103 -2.24 19.32 -2.99
C THR A 103 -2.78 20.71 -3.29
N TRP A 104 -3.78 20.82 -4.18
CA TRP A 104 -4.49 22.09 -4.44
C TRP A 104 -5.61 22.38 -3.43
N GLY A 105 -5.72 21.58 -2.36
CA GLY A 105 -6.70 21.79 -1.29
C GLY A 105 -8.11 21.28 -1.60
N SER A 106 -8.30 20.57 -2.71
CA SER A 106 -9.62 20.06 -3.11
C SER A 106 -9.54 18.59 -3.55
N PRO A 107 -9.44 17.64 -2.61
CA PRO A 107 -9.43 16.22 -2.96
C PRO A 107 -10.75 15.82 -3.64
N PRO A 108 -10.69 14.90 -4.62
CA PRO A 108 -11.88 14.47 -5.33
C PRO A 108 -12.84 13.69 -4.41
N THR A 109 -14.13 13.78 -4.69
CA THR A 109 -15.16 12.96 -4.04
C THR A 109 -15.14 11.51 -4.55
N HIS A 110 -15.76 10.59 -3.81
CA HIS A 110 -15.95 9.20 -4.26
C HIS A 110 -16.64 9.09 -5.64
N LEU A 111 -17.62 9.96 -5.91
CA LEU A 111 -18.31 9.98 -7.21
C LEU A 111 -17.36 10.40 -8.35
N GLN A 112 -16.55 11.43 -8.13
CA GLN A 112 -15.55 11.89 -9.11
C GLN A 112 -14.48 10.82 -9.35
N LEU A 113 -14.06 10.10 -8.30
CA LEU A 113 -13.12 8.99 -8.40
C LEU A 113 -13.65 7.86 -9.29
N VAL A 114 -14.90 7.44 -9.07
CA VAL A 114 -15.56 6.41 -9.91
C VAL A 114 -15.71 6.88 -11.35
N LYS A 115 -16.08 8.15 -11.56
CA LYS A 115 -16.20 8.72 -12.90
C LYS A 115 -14.86 8.71 -13.64
N MET A 116 -13.77 9.13 -13.00
CA MET A 116 -12.43 9.12 -13.58
C MET A 116 -11.99 7.69 -13.96
N ALA A 117 -12.22 6.72 -13.07
CA ALA A 117 -11.91 5.33 -13.33
C ALA A 117 -12.72 4.76 -14.52
N TYR A 118 -14.00 5.13 -14.61
CA TYR A 118 -14.87 4.73 -15.72
C TYR A 118 -14.46 5.37 -17.05
N GLU A 119 -14.01 6.62 -17.04
CA GLU A 119 -13.47 7.30 -18.23
C GLU A 119 -12.18 6.63 -18.74
N LEU A 120 -11.29 6.19 -17.85
CA LEU A 120 -10.10 5.42 -18.24
C LEU A 120 -10.46 4.07 -18.87
N LEU A 121 -11.42 3.35 -18.31
CA LEU A 121 -11.91 2.10 -18.89
C LEU A 121 -12.49 2.30 -20.29
N GLN A 122 -13.31 3.34 -20.47
CA GLN A 122 -13.89 3.67 -21.78
C GLN A 122 -12.83 4.04 -22.81
N LYS A 123 -11.77 4.77 -22.42
CA LYS A 123 -10.64 5.07 -23.31
C LYS A 123 -9.90 3.80 -23.77
N ARG A 124 -9.91 2.74 -22.95
CA ARG A 124 -9.41 1.41 -23.31
C ARG A 124 -10.38 0.60 -24.18
N GLY A 125 -11.59 1.09 -24.40
CA GLY A 125 -12.65 0.36 -25.10
C GLY A 125 -13.40 -0.66 -24.22
N VAL A 126 -13.26 -0.56 -22.89
CA VAL A 126 -13.95 -1.43 -21.93
C VAL A 126 -15.12 -0.67 -21.31
N TYR A 127 -16.34 -1.16 -21.54
CA TYR A 127 -17.58 -0.51 -21.09
C TYR A 127 -18.23 -1.24 -19.92
N GLU A 128 -17.41 -1.81 -19.04
CA GLU A 128 -17.90 -2.51 -17.87
C GLU A 128 -18.15 -1.58 -16.69
N LYS A 129 -19.19 -1.88 -15.91
CA LYS A 129 -19.42 -1.21 -14.63
C LYS A 129 -18.33 -1.58 -13.62
N LEU A 130 -17.90 -0.59 -12.85
CA LEU A 130 -17.08 -0.81 -11.66
C LEU A 130 -17.94 -1.43 -10.56
N GLY A 131 -17.38 -2.38 -9.82
CA GLY A 131 -18.09 -3.00 -8.70
C GLY A 131 -18.23 -2.05 -7.52
N GLU A 132 -19.24 -2.25 -6.68
CA GLU A 132 -19.53 -1.41 -5.51
C GLU A 132 -18.35 -1.30 -4.53
N GLN A 133 -17.58 -2.38 -4.39
CA GLN A 133 -16.41 -2.45 -3.50
C GLN A 133 -15.13 -1.90 -4.14
N TRP A 134 -15.19 -1.38 -5.37
CA TRP A 134 -13.98 -0.95 -6.08
C TRP A 134 -13.25 0.18 -5.34
N ILE A 135 -13.96 1.20 -4.85
CA ILE A 135 -13.35 2.32 -4.10
C ILE A 135 -12.63 1.80 -2.84
N ALA A 136 -13.31 0.98 -2.04
CA ALA A 136 -12.74 0.44 -0.82
C ALA A 136 -11.47 -0.38 -1.11
N ARG A 137 -11.49 -1.18 -2.18
CA ARG A 137 -10.33 -1.97 -2.62
C ARG A 137 -9.21 -1.10 -3.19
N PHE A 138 -9.53 -0.05 -3.93
CA PHE A 138 -8.58 0.93 -4.45
C PHE A 138 -7.85 1.64 -3.30
N LEU A 139 -8.59 2.16 -2.32
CA LEU A 139 -8.00 2.80 -1.13
C LEU A 139 -7.21 1.82 -0.26
N ALA A 140 -7.56 0.54 -0.26
CA ALA A 140 -6.78 -0.49 0.44
C ALA A 140 -5.44 -0.79 -0.25
N ARG A 141 -5.33 -0.56 -1.56
CA ARG A 141 -4.06 -0.65 -2.31
C ARG A 141 -3.25 0.62 -2.20
N HIS A 142 -3.91 1.78 -2.17
CA HIS A 142 -3.31 3.11 -2.09
C HIS A 142 -3.52 3.72 -0.70
N LEU A 143 -2.80 3.19 0.30
CA LEU A 143 -2.92 3.62 1.70
C LEU A 143 -2.56 5.10 1.89
N GLU A 144 -1.67 5.64 1.05
CA GLU A 144 -1.29 7.05 0.97
C GLU A 144 -2.47 7.98 0.62
N LEU A 145 -3.50 7.45 -0.02
CA LEU A 145 -4.71 8.19 -0.36
C LEU A 145 -5.78 8.07 0.72
N LYS A 146 -5.71 7.04 1.57
CA LYS A 146 -6.75 6.75 2.56
C LYS A 146 -7.00 7.93 3.49
N SER A 147 -5.95 8.65 3.90
CA SER A 147 -6.02 9.86 4.74
C SER A 147 -6.77 11.02 4.07
N LYS A 148 -6.78 11.08 2.74
CA LYS A 148 -7.40 12.14 1.93
C LYS A 148 -8.91 11.94 1.77
N PHE A 149 -9.39 10.72 1.97
CA PHE A 149 -10.82 10.34 1.88
C PHE A 149 -11.45 10.07 3.26
N VAL A 150 -10.78 10.42 4.35
CA VAL A 150 -11.33 10.25 5.70
C VAL A 150 -12.54 11.18 5.88
N ASN A 151 -13.67 10.62 6.32
CA ASN A 151 -14.86 11.38 6.65
C ASN A 151 -14.54 12.49 7.66
N PRO A 152 -15.15 13.69 7.59
CA PRO A 152 -14.87 14.78 8.52
C PRO A 152 -14.96 14.39 10.01
N ILE A 153 -15.95 13.58 10.37
CA ILE A 153 -16.14 13.06 11.74
C ILE A 153 -15.02 12.09 12.14
N GLU A 154 -14.58 11.24 11.22
CA GLU A 154 -13.49 10.29 11.46
C GLU A 154 -12.15 11.03 11.54
N LYS A 155 -11.99 12.11 10.76
CA LYS A 155 -10.86 13.04 10.81
C LYS A 155 -10.82 13.70 12.18
N GLU A 156 -11.92 14.27 12.65
CA GLU A 156 -12.04 14.83 14.01
C GLU A 156 -11.71 13.81 15.11
N ARG A 157 -12.12 12.54 14.94
CA ARG A 157 -11.74 11.47 15.87
C ARG A 157 -10.25 11.16 15.85
N ILE A 158 -9.61 11.12 14.68
CA ILE A 158 -8.15 10.94 14.55
C ILE A 158 -7.42 12.13 15.19
N LEU A 159 -7.88 13.36 14.95
CA LEU A 159 -7.36 14.59 15.56
C LEU A 159 -7.45 14.56 17.09
N ALA A 160 -8.55 14.03 17.64
CA ALA A 160 -8.75 13.92 19.07
C ALA A 160 -7.97 12.76 19.73
N THR A 161 -7.53 11.76 18.96
CA THR A 161 -6.92 10.53 19.50
C THR A 161 -5.39 10.56 19.47
N ASP A 162 -4.75 11.18 18.46
CA ASP A 162 -3.29 11.25 18.40
C ASP A 162 -2.79 12.53 17.69
N PRO A 163 -2.45 13.60 18.45
CA PRO A 163 -2.00 14.86 17.88
C PRO A 163 -0.58 14.80 17.27
N ALA A 164 0.21 13.75 17.56
CA ALA A 164 1.58 13.60 17.04
C ALA A 164 1.60 13.30 15.52
N ILE A 165 0.55 12.65 15.01
CA ILE A 165 0.39 12.31 13.59
C ILE A 165 0.27 13.57 12.71
N LEU A 166 -0.21 14.68 13.25
CA LEU A 166 -0.25 15.96 12.55
C LEU A 166 1.05 16.75 12.64
N LEU A 167 1.79 16.65 13.75
CA LEU A 167 2.99 17.46 13.96
C LEU A 167 4.08 17.13 12.93
N SER A 168 4.18 15.88 12.48
CA SER A 168 5.11 15.49 11.41
C SER A 168 4.75 16.12 10.05
N GLY A 169 3.46 16.34 9.77
CA GLY A 169 2.99 16.97 8.53
C GLY A 169 2.99 18.50 8.57
N LEU A 170 2.66 19.11 9.71
CA LEU A 170 2.61 20.57 9.88
C LEU A 170 3.99 21.23 10.04
N LEU A 171 5.01 20.48 10.49
CA LEU A 171 6.38 21.00 10.54
C LEU A 171 6.94 21.29 9.13
N TYR A 172 6.52 20.52 8.12
CA TYR A 172 6.95 20.73 6.74
C TYR A 172 6.34 22.01 6.15
N ASP A 173 5.02 22.21 6.31
CA ASP A 173 4.28 23.35 5.73
C ASP A 173 4.63 24.70 6.40
N SER A 174 4.95 24.70 7.69
CA SER A 174 5.30 25.92 8.44
C SER A 174 6.69 26.48 8.11
N THR A 175 7.58 25.69 7.50
CA THR A 175 8.91 26.16 7.08
C THR A 175 8.89 26.90 5.74
N THR A 176 7.94 26.58 4.87
CA THR A 176 7.82 27.20 3.53
C THR A 176 7.15 28.57 3.59
N VAL A 177 6.18 28.77 4.47
CA VAL A 177 5.50 30.07 4.64
C VAL A 177 6.45 31.15 5.17
N ARG A 178 7.42 30.78 6.02
CA ARG A 178 8.41 31.73 6.56
C ARG A 178 9.45 32.22 5.54
N TYR A 179 9.65 31.51 4.43
CA TYR A 179 10.60 31.92 3.39
C TYR A 179 10.04 33.02 2.47
N TYR A 180 8.72 33.20 2.37
CA TYR A 180 8.09 34.19 1.48
C TYR A 180 7.60 35.47 2.20
N ASP A 181 7.55 35.49 3.52
CA ASP A 181 7.12 36.66 4.31
C ASP A 181 8.25 37.67 4.59
N LYS A 182 9.50 37.36 4.21
CA LYS A 182 10.69 38.21 4.49
C LYS A 182 11.19 39.00 3.28
N ALA A 183 10.44 39.02 2.18
CA ALA A 183 10.78 39.68 0.92
C ALA A 183 9.79 40.80 0.53
N ARG A 184 9.22 41.49 1.52
CA ARG A 184 8.38 42.69 1.34
C ARG A 184 8.80 43.76 2.33
#